data_AF-A0A1Q3KGV7-F1
#
_entry.id   AF-A0A1Q3KGV7-F1
#
_cell.length_a   1.000
_cell.length_b   1.000
_cell.length_c   1.000
_cell.angle_alpha   90.00
_cell.angle_beta   90.00
_cell.angle_gamma   90.00
#
_symmetry.space_group_name_H-M   'P 1'
#
loop_
_entity.id
_entity.type
_entity.pdbx_description
1 polymer ?
#
loop_
_entity_poly.entity_id
_entity_poly.type
_entity_poly.pdbx_seq_one_letter_code
_entity_poly.pdbx_strand_id
1 'polypeptide(L)'
;MNVGQLHYYFESKRAIFEAVVSRQGHEVTERRRRLLLEAKARYPKGVVPLPVLVDAVVRSLLLAETRGDGRRTSMQMHARLFTDPDETASEVRADIYDETNALYVTAIRRALPEIPAKVIYWRYYFMMGAYVWTLLQPGRLEAISNGRCDPADMEAAIREIVPFLCAGLAAPAER
;
A
#
# COMPACT_ATOMS: atom_id res chain seq x y z
N MET A 1 8.25 6.09 -40.38
CA MET A 1 8.45 5.38 -39.09
C MET A 1 7.87 3.98 -39.25
N ASN A 2 8.64 2.94 -38.92
CA ASN A 2 8.23 1.54 -39.15
C ASN A 2 7.65 0.94 -37.86
N VAL A 3 6.54 0.20 -37.98
CA VAL A 3 5.76 -0.36 -36.87
C VAL A 3 6.60 -1.26 -35.94
N GLY A 4 7.61 -1.94 -36.49
CA GLY A 4 8.53 -2.80 -35.72
C GLY A 4 9.47 -2.06 -34.75
N GLN A 5 9.86 -0.83 -35.04
CA GLN A 5 10.66 -0.01 -34.11
C GLN A 5 9.80 0.56 -32.98
N LEU A 6 8.51 0.78 -33.25
CA LEU A 6 7.54 1.19 -32.25
C LEU A 6 7.28 0.05 -31.25
N HIS A 7 7.07 -1.18 -31.73
CA HIS A 7 6.82 -2.37 -30.90
C HIS A 7 7.98 -2.66 -29.95
N TYR A 8 9.23 -2.60 -30.43
CA TYR A 8 10.44 -2.80 -29.61
C TYR A 8 10.61 -1.72 -28.53
N TYR A 9 10.24 -0.47 -28.83
CA TYR A 9 10.25 0.62 -27.87
C TYR A 9 9.18 0.44 -26.77
N PHE A 10 8.02 -0.11 -27.12
CA PHE A 10 6.97 -0.39 -26.15
C PHE A 10 7.31 -1.58 -25.26
N GLU A 11 7.88 -2.66 -25.81
CA GLU A 11 8.35 -3.81 -25.02
C GLU A 11 9.49 -3.44 -24.07
N SER A 12 10.49 -2.67 -24.54
CA SER A 12 11.59 -2.21 -23.68
C SER A 12 11.12 -1.24 -22.59
N LYS A 13 10.18 -0.35 -22.88
CA LYS A 13 9.57 0.54 -21.87
C LYS A 13 8.75 -0.24 -20.84
N ARG A 14 8.02 -1.28 -21.27
CA ARG A 14 7.27 -2.19 -20.38
C ARG A 14 8.21 -2.96 -19.46
N ALA A 15 9.28 -3.55 -20.00
CA ALA A 15 10.28 -4.26 -19.23
C ALA A 15 10.99 -3.35 -18.20
N ILE A 16 11.31 -2.10 -18.57
CA ILE A 16 11.87 -1.11 -17.63
C ILE A 16 10.85 -0.76 -16.54
N PHE A 17 9.58 -0.57 -16.90
CA PHE A 17 8.51 -0.30 -15.93
C PHE A 17 8.35 -1.47 -14.95
N GLU A 18 8.26 -2.70 -15.43
CA GLU A 18 8.18 -3.92 -14.61
C GLU A 18 9.38 -4.05 -13.68
N ALA A 19 10.61 -3.85 -14.16
CA ALA A 19 11.81 -3.94 -13.35
C ALA A 19 11.87 -2.86 -12.25
N VAL A 20 11.48 -1.62 -12.58
CA VAL A 20 11.44 -0.52 -11.61
C VAL A 20 10.39 -0.77 -10.53
N VAL A 21 9.20 -1.20 -10.96
CA VAL A 21 8.08 -1.46 -10.06
C VAL A 21 8.34 -2.70 -9.18
N SER A 22 8.92 -3.75 -9.74
CA SER A 22 9.31 -4.94 -8.98
C SER A 22 10.29 -4.58 -7.86
N ARG A 23 11.36 -3.83 -8.19
CA ARG A 23 12.34 -3.36 -7.19
C ARG A 23 11.67 -2.55 -6.09
N GLN A 24 10.86 -1.56 -6.44
CA GLN A 24 10.16 -0.73 -5.46
C GLN A 24 9.18 -1.56 -4.62
N GLY A 25 8.54 -2.56 -5.22
CA GLY A 25 7.65 -3.50 -4.54
C GLY A 25 8.39 -4.30 -3.48
N HIS A 26 9.56 -4.85 -3.83
CA HIS A 26 10.45 -5.52 -2.88
C HIS A 26 10.90 -4.59 -1.74
N GLU A 27 11.26 -3.34 -2.03
CA GLU A 27 11.64 -2.37 -1.00
C GLU A 27 10.49 -2.09 0.00
N VAL A 28 9.26 -1.97 -0.50
CA VAL A 28 8.06 -1.79 0.33
C VAL A 28 7.80 -3.04 1.17
N THR A 29 7.88 -4.23 0.59
CA THR A 29 7.57 -5.48 1.32
C THR A 29 8.63 -5.86 2.33
N GLU A 30 9.91 -5.63 2.05
CA GLU A 30 10.98 -5.73 3.04
C GLU A 30 10.78 -4.77 4.21
N ARG A 31 10.36 -3.54 3.92
CA ARG A 31 10.02 -2.57 4.97
C ARG A 31 8.82 -3.01 5.81
N ARG A 32 7.78 -3.56 5.18
CA ARG A 32 6.63 -4.16 5.88
C ARG A 32 7.06 -5.28 6.81
N ARG A 33 7.90 -6.21 6.33
CA ARG A 33 8.43 -7.32 7.14
C ARG A 33 9.20 -6.77 8.36
N ARG A 34 10.11 -5.82 8.13
CA ARG A 34 10.89 -5.19 9.20
C ARG A 34 10.01 -4.51 10.25
N LEU A 35 9.07 -3.65 9.83
CA LEU A 35 8.19 -2.93 10.76
C LEU A 35 7.29 -3.89 11.54
N LEU A 36 6.82 -4.98 10.93
CA LEU A 36 6.06 -6.00 11.63
C LEU A 36 6.90 -6.74 12.67
N LEU A 37 8.17 -7.05 12.36
CA LEU A 37 9.10 -7.68 13.31
C LEU A 37 9.39 -6.75 14.49
N GLU A 38 9.67 -5.46 14.23
CA GLU A 38 9.88 -4.44 15.26
C GLU A 38 8.64 -4.30 16.16
N ALA A 39 7.44 -4.29 15.56
CA ALA A 39 6.19 -4.25 16.31
C ALA A 39 6.03 -5.50 17.19
N LYS A 40 6.26 -6.70 16.65
CA LYS A 40 6.22 -7.94 17.45
C LYS A 40 7.23 -7.95 18.58
N ALA A 41 8.44 -7.43 18.36
CA ALA A 41 9.47 -7.31 19.39
C ALA A 41 9.07 -6.34 20.53
N ARG A 42 8.32 -5.28 20.21
CA ARG A 42 7.77 -4.34 21.21
C ARG A 42 6.63 -4.93 22.04
N TYR A 43 5.92 -5.92 21.50
CA TYR A 43 4.81 -6.61 22.17
C TYR A 43 5.06 -8.13 22.30
N PRO A 44 6.14 -8.56 22.99
CA PRO A 44 6.62 -9.95 22.94
C PRO A 44 5.70 -10.97 23.61
N LYS A 45 4.82 -10.52 24.52
CA LYS A 45 3.86 -11.36 25.26
C LYS A 45 2.41 -11.05 24.92
N GLY A 46 2.17 -10.19 23.93
CA GLY A 46 0.87 -9.59 23.70
C GLY A 46 0.48 -9.61 22.23
N VAL A 47 -0.76 -9.24 21.99
CA VAL A 47 -1.26 -8.95 20.66
C VAL A 47 -0.77 -7.56 20.28
N VAL A 48 -0.16 -7.42 19.10
CA VAL A 48 0.25 -6.11 18.58
C VAL A 48 -1.02 -5.26 18.38
N PRO A 49 -1.12 -4.06 18.96
CA PRO A 49 -2.31 -3.22 18.82
C PRO A 49 -2.60 -2.88 17.36
N LEU A 50 -3.89 -2.85 16.99
CA LEU A 50 -4.35 -2.54 15.64
C LEU A 50 -3.73 -1.23 15.08
N PRO A 51 -3.68 -0.10 15.83
CA PRO A 51 -3.08 1.13 15.31
C PRO A 51 -1.61 0.99 14.92
N VAL A 52 -0.84 0.17 15.64
CA VAL A 52 0.59 -0.07 15.34
C VAL A 52 0.72 -0.86 14.04
N LEU A 53 -0.14 -1.86 13.83
CA LEU A 53 -0.15 -2.66 12.59
C LEU A 53 -0.54 -1.80 11.39
N VAL A 54 -1.60 -0.99 11.52
CA VAL A 54 -2.10 -0.12 10.45
C VAL A 54 -1.07 0.95 10.10
N ASP A 55 -0.52 1.65 11.09
CA ASP A 55 0.54 2.66 10.89
C ASP A 55 1.75 2.07 10.16
N ALA A 56 2.20 0.85 10.54
CA ALA A 56 3.31 0.18 9.89
C ALA A 56 3.05 -0.09 8.39
N VAL A 57 1.85 -0.58 8.02
CA VAL A 57 1.51 -0.80 6.59
C VAL A 57 1.48 0.53 5.84
N VAL A 58 0.81 1.53 6.40
CA VAL A 58 0.63 2.84 5.76
C VAL A 58 1.99 3.53 5.57
N ARG A 59 2.83 3.61 6.60
CA ARG A 59 4.16 4.23 6.54
C ARG A 59 5.13 3.46 5.64
N SER A 60 5.02 2.13 5.57
CA SER A 60 5.87 1.33 4.66
C SER A 60 5.77 1.77 3.21
N LEU A 61 4.59 2.31 2.85
CA LEU A 61 4.24 2.69 1.50
C LEU A 61 4.36 4.21 1.29
N LEU A 62 3.81 5.00 2.20
CA LEU A 62 3.76 6.46 2.08
C LEU A 62 5.11 7.15 2.33
N LEU A 63 5.99 6.53 3.12
CA LEU A 63 7.32 7.07 3.41
C LEU A 63 8.43 6.24 2.74
N ALA A 64 8.10 5.49 1.69
CA ALA A 64 9.08 4.83 0.83
C ALA A 64 10.15 5.88 0.42
N GLU A 65 11.40 5.65 0.85
CA GLU A 65 12.49 6.58 0.62
C GLU A 65 12.81 6.59 -0.87
N THR A 66 12.28 7.58 -1.55
CA THR A 66 12.68 7.89 -2.91
C THR A 66 13.60 9.09 -2.79
N ARG A 67 14.89 8.84 -3.00
CA ARG A 67 15.92 9.87 -2.96
C ARG A 67 15.69 10.85 -4.13
N GLY A 68 15.51 12.14 -3.82
CA GLY A 68 15.37 13.22 -4.80
C GLY A 68 13.96 13.46 -5.34
N ASP A 69 13.84 14.31 -6.37
CA ASP A 69 12.58 14.78 -6.98
C ASP A 69 11.71 13.67 -7.62
N GLY A 70 12.21 12.42 -7.68
CA GLY A 70 11.53 11.27 -8.30
C GLY A 70 10.45 10.59 -7.47
N ARG A 71 10.21 11.02 -6.22
CA ARG A 71 9.26 10.38 -5.29
C ARG A 71 7.84 10.28 -5.84
N ARG A 72 7.32 11.39 -6.37
CA ARG A 72 5.96 11.45 -6.91
C ARG A 72 5.79 10.50 -8.09
N THR A 73 6.74 10.48 -9.00
CA THR A 73 6.75 9.61 -10.18
C THR A 73 6.80 8.13 -9.78
N SER A 74 7.64 7.78 -8.80
CA SER A 74 7.72 6.41 -8.28
C SER A 74 6.43 5.97 -7.58
N MET A 75 5.85 6.82 -6.72
CA MET A 75 4.57 6.51 -6.05
C MET A 75 3.43 6.30 -7.05
N GLN A 76 3.39 7.11 -8.12
CA GLN A 76 2.42 6.95 -9.20
C GLN A 76 2.64 5.67 -10.00
N MET A 77 3.89 5.28 -10.27
CA MET A 77 4.19 3.98 -10.91
C MET A 77 3.75 2.81 -10.03
N HIS A 78 4.03 2.89 -8.72
CA HIS A 78 3.59 1.90 -7.75
C HIS A 78 2.07 1.74 -7.71
N ALA A 79 1.35 2.85 -7.61
CA ALA A 79 -0.10 2.81 -7.59
C ALA A 79 -0.70 2.34 -8.94
N ARG A 80 -0.06 2.67 -10.06
CA ARG A 80 -0.46 2.15 -11.38
C ARG A 80 -0.33 0.63 -11.47
N LEU A 81 0.71 0.04 -10.88
CA LEU A 81 0.84 -1.42 -10.81
C LEU A 81 -0.37 -2.05 -10.11
N PHE A 82 -0.84 -1.48 -9.01
CA PHE A 82 -2.02 -2.01 -8.31
C PHE A 82 -3.30 -1.95 -9.15
N THR A 83 -3.34 -1.13 -10.19
CA THR A 83 -4.51 -0.93 -11.06
C THR A 83 -4.33 -1.50 -12.47
N ASP A 84 -3.16 -2.03 -12.81
CA ASP A 84 -2.87 -2.53 -14.15
C ASP A 84 -3.55 -3.89 -14.38
N PRO A 85 -4.44 -4.02 -15.39
CA PRO A 85 -5.14 -5.27 -15.67
C PRO A 85 -4.25 -6.34 -16.33
N ASP A 86 -3.01 -6.03 -16.70
CA ASP A 86 -2.09 -6.98 -17.34
C ASP A 86 -1.80 -8.21 -16.46
N GLU A 87 -1.83 -9.40 -17.06
CA GLU A 87 -1.72 -10.68 -16.35
C GLU A 87 -0.32 -10.87 -15.76
N THR A 88 0.72 -10.45 -16.48
CA THR A 88 2.10 -10.42 -15.99
C THR A 88 2.27 -9.48 -14.78
N ALA A 89 1.58 -8.33 -14.78
CA ALA A 89 1.56 -7.46 -13.61
C ALA A 89 0.84 -8.10 -12.41
N SER A 90 -0.11 -9.02 -12.65
CA SER A 90 -0.79 -9.78 -11.60
C SER A 90 0.11 -10.81 -10.91
N GLU A 91 0.91 -11.55 -11.68
CA GLU A 91 1.87 -12.52 -11.14
C GLU A 91 2.94 -11.79 -10.30
N VAL A 92 3.49 -10.69 -10.83
CA VAL A 92 4.47 -9.87 -10.11
C VAL A 92 3.88 -9.28 -8.81
N ARG A 93 2.61 -8.88 -8.81
CA ARG A 93 1.92 -8.41 -7.59
C ARG A 93 1.80 -9.53 -6.55
N ALA A 94 1.38 -10.72 -6.98
CA ALA A 94 1.21 -11.86 -6.10
C ALA A 94 2.54 -12.23 -5.44
N ASP A 95 3.61 -12.40 -6.23
CA ASP A 95 4.93 -12.78 -5.76
C ASP A 95 5.53 -11.78 -4.77
N ILE A 96 5.29 -10.48 -4.99
CA ILE A 96 5.88 -9.43 -4.17
C ILE A 96 5.09 -9.23 -2.88
N TYR A 97 3.76 -9.11 -2.97
CA TYR A 97 2.94 -8.55 -1.89
C TYR A 97 2.18 -9.60 -1.05
N ASP A 98 1.84 -10.77 -1.60
CA ASP A 98 0.90 -11.70 -0.96
C ASP A 98 1.40 -12.20 0.38
N GLU A 99 2.69 -12.54 0.49
CA GLU A 99 3.27 -12.99 1.74
C GLU A 99 3.12 -11.91 2.83
N THR A 100 3.51 -10.67 2.53
CA THR A 100 3.41 -9.59 3.52
C THR A 100 1.96 -9.24 3.86
N ASN A 101 1.06 -9.27 2.88
CA ASN A 101 -0.37 -9.07 3.12
C ASN A 101 -0.93 -10.16 4.05
N ALA A 102 -0.59 -11.43 3.82
CA ALA A 102 -1.02 -12.54 4.66
C ALA A 102 -0.50 -12.42 6.10
N LEU A 103 0.75 -11.97 6.28
CA LEU A 103 1.34 -11.72 7.60
C LEU A 103 0.58 -10.63 8.37
N TYR A 104 0.23 -9.52 7.71
CA TYR A 104 -0.52 -8.44 8.33
C TYR A 104 -1.98 -8.80 8.59
N VAL A 105 -2.65 -9.48 7.65
CA VAL A 105 -4.01 -10.01 7.88
C VAL A 105 -4.03 -10.94 9.09
N THR A 106 -3.04 -11.82 9.21
CA THR A 106 -2.91 -12.71 10.37
C THR A 106 -2.74 -11.92 11.67
N ALA A 107 -1.89 -10.90 11.68
CA ALA A 107 -1.70 -10.05 12.87
C ALA A 107 -2.97 -9.26 13.23
N ILE A 108 -3.67 -8.70 12.24
CA ILE A 108 -4.92 -7.96 12.42
C ILE A 108 -6.02 -8.87 12.96
N ARG A 109 -6.15 -10.10 12.46
CA ARG A 109 -7.12 -11.08 12.99
C ARG A 109 -6.86 -11.44 14.45
N ARG A 110 -5.60 -11.40 14.90
CA ARG A 110 -5.27 -11.58 16.33
C ARG A 110 -5.64 -10.34 17.15
N ALA A 111 -5.51 -9.14 16.57
CA ALA A 111 -5.92 -7.88 17.17
C ALA A 111 -7.44 -7.68 17.24
N LEU A 112 -8.19 -8.34 16.35
CA LEU A 112 -9.66 -8.27 16.24
C LEU A 112 -10.28 -9.68 16.20
N PRO A 113 -10.13 -10.48 17.28
CA PRO A 113 -10.57 -11.88 17.29
C PRO A 113 -12.10 -12.06 17.14
N GLU A 114 -12.88 -11.03 17.46
CA GLU A 114 -14.33 -11.00 17.36
C GLU A 114 -14.86 -10.80 15.93
N ILE A 115 -14.01 -10.34 15.00
CA ILE A 115 -14.41 -10.07 13.62
C ILE A 115 -14.15 -11.31 12.75
N PRO A 116 -15.15 -11.81 11.99
CA PRO A 116 -14.97 -12.98 11.14
C PRO A 116 -13.85 -12.79 10.11
N ALA A 117 -13.08 -13.85 9.86
CA ALA A 117 -11.94 -13.80 8.94
C ALA A 117 -12.31 -13.27 7.55
N LYS A 118 -13.46 -13.71 7.00
CA LYS A 118 -13.98 -13.24 5.71
C LYS A 118 -14.19 -11.73 5.67
N VAL A 119 -14.67 -11.16 6.78
CA VAL A 119 -14.87 -9.71 6.91
C VAL A 119 -13.53 -8.98 6.99
N ILE A 120 -12.55 -9.53 7.71
CA ILE A 120 -11.19 -8.95 7.74
C ILE A 120 -10.55 -8.92 6.36
N TYR A 121 -10.69 -9.96 5.53
CA TYR A 121 -10.16 -9.92 4.16
C TYR A 121 -10.76 -8.78 3.33
N TRP A 122 -12.08 -8.57 3.39
CA TRP A 122 -12.73 -7.43 2.73
C TRP A 122 -12.25 -6.09 3.25
N ARG A 123 -12.18 -5.92 4.57
CA ARG A 123 -11.74 -4.66 5.18
C ARG A 123 -10.27 -4.37 4.93
N TYR A 124 -9.43 -5.40 4.88
CA TYR A 124 -8.04 -5.27 4.46
C TYR A 124 -7.95 -4.85 2.99
N TYR A 125 -8.76 -5.44 2.10
CA TYR A 125 -8.83 -5.02 0.70
C TYR A 125 -9.27 -3.54 0.55
N PHE A 126 -10.28 -3.09 1.31
CA PHE A 126 -10.69 -1.68 1.33
C PHE A 126 -9.58 -0.77 1.85
N MET A 127 -8.87 -1.20 2.90
CA MET A 127 -7.69 -0.50 3.40
C MET A 127 -6.62 -0.34 2.31
N MET A 128 -6.37 -1.38 1.51
CA MET A 128 -5.45 -1.31 0.37
C MET A 128 -5.89 -0.23 -0.62
N GLY A 129 -7.16 -0.22 -1.02
CA GLY A 129 -7.71 0.80 -1.91
C GLY A 129 -7.52 2.22 -1.36
N ALA A 130 -7.79 2.43 -0.07
CA ALA A 130 -7.68 3.75 0.56
C ALA A 130 -6.25 4.30 0.56
N TYR A 131 -5.26 3.49 0.96
CA TYR A 131 -3.88 3.97 0.98
C TYR A 131 -3.27 4.07 -0.43
N VAL A 132 -3.67 3.22 -1.39
CA VAL A 132 -3.23 3.32 -2.79
C VAL A 132 -3.79 4.57 -3.44
N TRP A 133 -5.06 4.89 -3.18
CA TRP A 133 -5.66 6.14 -3.66
C TRP A 133 -4.94 7.38 -3.10
N THR A 134 -4.54 7.32 -1.82
CA THR A 134 -3.78 8.40 -1.17
C THR A 134 -2.42 8.61 -1.83
N LEU A 135 -1.73 7.54 -2.27
CA LEU A 135 -0.48 7.66 -3.04
C LEU A 135 -0.66 8.31 -4.42
N LEU A 136 -1.78 8.06 -5.10
CA LEU A 136 -1.99 8.55 -6.47
C LEU A 136 -2.01 10.08 -6.55
N GLN A 137 -2.36 10.74 -5.44
CA GLN A 137 -2.46 12.21 -5.32
C GLN A 137 -3.05 12.86 -6.58
N PRO A 138 -4.28 12.51 -7.00
CA PRO A 138 -4.84 12.96 -8.29
C PRO A 138 -5.23 14.46 -8.30
N GLY A 139 -4.81 15.27 -7.33
CA GLY A 139 -5.23 16.67 -7.15
C GLY A 139 -6.65 16.85 -6.61
N ARG A 140 -7.42 15.77 -6.49
CA ARG A 140 -8.83 15.83 -6.06
C ARG A 140 -9.01 16.32 -4.62
N LEU A 141 -8.08 15.99 -3.71
CA LEU A 141 -8.13 16.45 -2.31
C LEU A 141 -8.01 17.98 -2.22
N GLU A 142 -7.07 18.56 -2.95
CA GLU A 142 -6.87 20.01 -3.04
C GLU A 142 -8.14 20.68 -3.61
N ALA A 143 -8.70 20.11 -4.68
CA ALA A 143 -9.91 20.63 -5.32
C ALA A 143 -11.13 20.62 -4.38
N ILE A 144 -11.44 19.49 -3.73
CA ILE A 144 -12.62 19.40 -2.84
C ILE A 144 -12.45 20.19 -1.54
N SER A 145 -11.21 20.38 -1.09
CA SER A 145 -10.91 21.15 0.13
C SER A 145 -10.82 22.66 -0.13
N ASN A 146 -10.85 23.09 -1.40
CA ASN A 146 -10.55 24.46 -1.83
C ASN A 146 -9.16 24.92 -1.34
N GLY A 147 -8.14 24.08 -1.54
CA GLY A 147 -6.76 24.37 -1.17
C GLY A 147 -6.45 24.31 0.33
N ARG A 148 -7.41 23.88 1.17
CA ARG A 148 -7.19 23.75 2.63
C ARG A 148 -6.37 22.51 3.01
N CYS A 149 -6.34 21.49 2.14
CA CYS A 149 -5.59 20.27 2.35
C CYS A 149 -4.50 20.14 1.30
N ASP A 150 -3.26 19.99 1.74
CA ASP A 150 -2.11 19.71 0.88
C ASP A 150 -1.98 18.20 0.64
N PRO A 151 -2.21 17.69 -0.58
CA PRO A 151 -2.01 16.27 -0.89
C PRO A 151 -0.55 15.82 -0.77
N ALA A 152 0.43 16.74 -0.77
CA ALA A 152 1.84 16.43 -0.61
C ALA A 152 2.27 16.26 0.86
N ASP A 153 1.48 16.74 1.83
CA ASP A 153 1.72 16.53 3.26
C ASP A 153 1.38 15.09 3.65
N MET A 154 2.37 14.23 3.50
CA MET A 154 2.21 12.81 3.75
C MET A 154 2.04 12.47 5.23
N GLU A 155 2.60 13.27 6.13
CA GLU A 155 2.41 13.06 7.57
C GLU A 155 0.99 13.45 7.98
N ALA A 156 0.40 14.51 7.40
CA ALA A 156 -1.03 14.79 7.56
C ALA A 156 -1.88 13.64 7.03
N ALA A 157 -1.57 13.12 5.83
CA ALA A 157 -2.28 11.98 5.27
C ALA A 157 -2.22 10.76 6.20
N ILE A 158 -1.04 10.46 6.79
CA ILE A 158 -0.88 9.38 7.78
C ILE A 158 -1.73 9.63 9.03
N ARG A 159 -1.69 10.85 9.59
CA ARG A 159 -2.45 11.22 10.78
C ARG A 159 -3.96 11.01 10.61
N GLU A 160 -4.49 11.27 9.42
CA GLU A 160 -5.92 11.12 9.12
C GLU A 160 -6.29 9.67 8.72
N ILE A 161 -5.47 9.02 7.89
CA ILE A 161 -5.83 7.71 7.33
C ILE A 161 -5.72 6.58 8.36
N VAL A 162 -4.75 6.62 9.29
CA VAL A 162 -4.57 5.56 10.29
C VAL A 162 -5.80 5.38 11.19
N PRO A 163 -6.32 6.42 11.88
CA PRO A 163 -7.51 6.26 12.71
C PRO A 163 -8.75 5.88 11.89
N PHE A 164 -8.90 6.41 10.68
CA PHE A 164 -9.98 6.03 9.76
C PHE A 164 -9.96 4.53 9.45
N LEU A 165 -8.79 3.99 9.08
CA LEU A 165 -8.61 2.57 8.78
C LEU A 165 -8.80 1.69 10.01
N CYS A 166 -8.29 2.09 11.17
CA CYS A 166 -8.50 1.36 12.42
C CYS A 166 -9.99 1.24 12.76
N ALA A 167 -10.74 2.34 12.66
CA ALA A 167 -12.18 2.32 12.89
C ALA A 167 -12.93 1.44 11.88
N GLY A 168 -12.59 1.54 10.59
CA GLY A 168 -13.19 0.69 9.54
C GLY A 168 -12.88 -0.80 9.73
N LEU A 169 -11.65 -1.14 10.12
CA LEU A 169 -11.23 -2.52 10.42
C LEU A 169 -11.95 -3.09 11.64
N ALA A 170 -12.15 -2.28 12.69
CA ALA A 170 -12.75 -2.68 13.97
C ALA A 170 -14.27 -2.50 14.04
N ALA A 171 -14.93 -1.99 12.98
CA ALA A 171 -16.38 -1.79 12.97
C ALA A 171 -17.12 -3.11 13.32
N PRO A 172 -18.29 -3.08 13.97
CA PRO A 172 -19.06 -4.30 14.22
C PRO A 172 -19.31 -5.09 12.94
N ALA A 173 -19.17 -6.41 12.98
CA ALA A 173 -19.58 -7.29 11.89
C ALA A 173 -20.99 -7.82 12.19
N GLU A 174 -21.91 -7.68 11.24
CA GLU A 174 -23.18 -8.41 11.28
C GLU A 174 -22.88 -9.92 11.24
N ARG A 175 -23.54 -10.68 12.11
CA ARG A 175 -23.34 -12.12 12.25
C ARG A 175 -23.91 -12.89 11.07
#